data_AF-A0A7W3XQ37-F1
#
_entry.id   AF-A0A7W3XQ37-F1
#
_cell.length_a   1.000
_cell.length_b   1.000
_cell.length_c   1.000
_cell.angle_alpha   90.00
_cell.angle_beta   90.00
_cell.angle_gamma   90.00
#
_symmetry.space_group_name_H-M   'P 1'
#
loop_
_entity.id
_entity.type
_entity.pdbx_description
1 polymer ?
#
loop_
_entity_poly.entity_id
_entity_poly.type
_entity_poly.pdbx_seq_one_letter_code
_entity_poly.pdbx_strand_id
1 'polypeptide(L)'
;MKEQQTAYEQYRREVYRIAWRVQYKAKVVKRRECSFNGIEPATTSFTSSSDNKIVIRQMINALPSSTGRTIIYKIYMQDKTEREVALELNMSQQGVNKWKRKMIQELSRMMSS
;
A
#
# COMPACT_ATOMS: atom_id res chain seq x y z
N MET A 1 -47.30 0.29 -5.58
CA MET A 1 -47.59 -0.85 -6.47
C MET A 1 -46.33 -1.69 -6.56
N LYS A 2 -46.39 -2.99 -6.20
CA LYS A 2 -45.22 -3.88 -6.29
C LYS A 2 -45.06 -4.28 -7.75
N GLU A 3 -44.03 -3.78 -8.42
CA GLU A 3 -43.63 -4.28 -9.74
C GLU A 3 -43.42 -5.79 -9.62
N GLN A 4 -44.23 -6.57 -10.34
CA GLN A 4 -44.02 -8.00 -10.50
C GLN A 4 -42.77 -8.17 -11.38
N GLN A 5 -41.59 -8.15 -10.76
CA GLN A 5 -40.34 -8.45 -11.45
C GLN A 5 -40.46 -9.85 -12.05
N THR A 6 -40.38 -9.93 -13.37
CA THR A 6 -40.40 -11.20 -14.10
C THR A 6 -39.25 -12.06 -13.59
N ALA A 7 -39.39 -13.39 -13.58
CA ALA A 7 -38.34 -14.30 -13.11
C ALA A 7 -36.96 -13.96 -13.73
N TYR A 8 -36.95 -13.53 -15.00
CA TYR A 8 -35.77 -13.02 -15.69
C TYR A 8 -35.06 -11.86 -14.98
N GLU A 9 -35.79 -10.85 -14.51
CA GLU A 9 -35.21 -9.68 -13.85
C GLU A 9 -34.60 -10.05 -12.49
N GLN A 10 -35.22 -10.99 -11.78
CA GLN A 10 -34.71 -11.52 -10.51
C GLN A 10 -33.38 -12.23 -10.72
N TYR A 11 -33.30 -13.13 -11.71
CA TYR A 11 -32.05 -13.82 -12.05
C TYR A 11 -30.98 -12.85 -12.55
N ARG A 12 -31.35 -11.89 -13.41
CA ARG A 12 -30.41 -10.87 -13.88
C ARG A 12 -29.80 -10.10 -12.72
N ARG A 13 -30.63 -9.66 -11.75
CA ARG A 13 -30.16 -8.91 -10.58
C ARG A 13 -29.17 -9.72 -9.74
N GLU A 14 -29.45 -11.01 -9.51
CA GLU A 14 -28.54 -11.86 -8.73
C GLU A 14 -27.22 -12.14 -9.48
N VAL A 15 -27.27 -12.37 -10.80
CA VAL A 15 -26.05 -12.53 -11.62
C VAL A 15 -25.18 -11.27 -11.55
N TYR A 16 -25.77 -10.08 -11.70
CA TYR A 16 -25.04 -8.82 -11.56
C TYR A 16 -24.45 -8.65 -10.16
N ARG A 17 -25.19 -9.04 -9.12
CA ARG A 17 -24.71 -8.95 -7.73
C ARG A 17 -23.54 -9.89 -7.48
N ILE A 18 -23.58 -11.11 -8.01
CA ILE A 18 -22.47 -12.08 -7.93
C ILE A 18 -21.26 -11.55 -8.69
N ALA A 19 -21.44 -11.11 -9.95
CA ALA A 19 -20.38 -10.55 -10.77
C ALA A 19 -19.70 -9.36 -10.07
N TRP A 20 -20.49 -8.45 -9.48
CA TRP A 20 -19.96 -7.32 -8.72
C TRP A 20 -19.14 -7.77 -7.50
N ARG A 21 -19.62 -8.76 -6.74
CA ARG A 21 -18.88 -9.30 -5.59
C ARG A 21 -17.56 -9.94 -6.01
N VAL A 22 -17.54 -10.68 -7.13
CA VAL A 22 -16.33 -11.28 -7.69
C VAL A 22 -15.33 -10.18 -8.10
N GLN A 23 -15.78 -9.18 -8.85
CA GLN A 23 -14.93 -8.06 -9.28
C GLN A 23 -14.41 -7.25 -8.09
N TYR A 24 -15.25 -6.97 -7.11
CA TYR A 24 -14.86 -6.24 -5.91
C TYR A 24 -13.85 -7.02 -5.07
N LYS A 25 -14.07 -8.33 -4.89
CA LYS A 25 -13.12 -9.21 -4.22
C LYS A 25 -11.78 -9.24 -4.97
N ALA A 26 -11.80 -9.40 -6.29
CA ALA A 26 -10.59 -9.34 -7.10
C ALA A 26 -9.88 -7.98 -6.98
N LYS A 27 -10.62 -6.87 -6.95
CA LYS A 27 -10.06 -5.52 -6.73
C LYS A 27 -9.44 -5.35 -5.35
N VAL A 28 -10.08 -5.87 -4.29
CA VAL A 28 -9.58 -5.82 -2.91
C VAL A 28 -8.35 -6.70 -2.75
N VAL A 29 -8.41 -7.94 -3.26
CA VAL A 29 -7.27 -8.88 -3.31
C VAL A 29 -6.12 -8.26 -4.08
N LYS A 30 -6.35 -7.75 -5.30
CA LYS A 30 -5.34 -7.01 -6.07
C LYS A 30 -4.75 -5.84 -5.28
N ARG A 31 -5.55 -5.07 -4.53
CA ARG A 31 -5.02 -3.99 -3.68
C ARG A 31 -4.22 -4.46 -2.46
N ARG A 32 -4.52 -5.65 -1.93
CA ARG A 32 -3.86 -6.23 -0.76
C ARG A 32 -2.62 -7.05 -1.14
N GLU A 33 -2.65 -7.70 -2.31
CA GLU A 33 -1.67 -8.68 -2.78
C GLU A 33 -0.84 -8.18 -3.97
N CYS A 34 -1.19 -7.06 -4.64
CA CYS A 34 -0.21 -6.37 -5.49
C CYS A 34 0.74 -5.54 -4.64
N SER A 35 1.76 -6.22 -4.12
CA SER A 35 3.13 -5.72 -4.23
C SER A 35 3.63 -6.20 -5.61
N PHE A 36 3.99 -5.29 -6.52
CA PHE A 36 4.62 -5.60 -7.83
C PHE A 36 3.80 -6.45 -8.84
N ASN A 37 2.96 -5.82 -9.69
CA ASN A 37 2.50 -6.23 -11.06
C ASN A 37 2.69 -7.70 -11.60
N GLY A 38 2.57 -8.75 -10.79
CA GLY A 38 2.94 -10.11 -11.21
C GLY A 38 4.44 -10.30 -11.49
N ILE A 39 5.29 -9.38 -10.99
CA ILE A 39 6.74 -9.55 -11.01
C ILE A 39 7.08 -10.22 -9.69
N GLU A 40 7.27 -11.54 -9.72
CA GLU A 40 7.98 -12.22 -8.65
C GLU A 40 9.31 -11.47 -8.43
N PRO A 41 9.62 -11.01 -7.22
CA PRO A 41 10.92 -10.42 -6.97
C PRO A 41 11.96 -11.48 -7.35
N ALA A 42 12.73 -11.20 -8.40
CA ALA A 42 13.84 -12.07 -8.78
C ALA A 42 14.65 -12.36 -7.52
N THR A 43 15.06 -13.62 -7.32
CA THR A 43 15.95 -14.00 -6.22
C THR A 43 17.23 -13.18 -6.32
N THR A 44 17.25 -12.05 -5.60
CA THR A 44 18.37 -11.12 -5.60
C THR A 44 19.52 -11.77 -4.84
N SER A 45 20.73 -11.74 -5.41
CA SER A 45 21.95 -12.09 -4.66
C SER A 45 22.03 -11.29 -3.35
N PHE A 46 22.66 -11.88 -2.33
CA PHE A 46 22.91 -11.20 -1.05
C PHE A 46 23.56 -9.81 -1.25
N THR A 47 24.49 -9.71 -2.21
CA THR A 47 25.14 -8.44 -2.57
C THR A 47 24.12 -7.41 -3.05
N SER A 48 23.26 -7.77 -4.02
CA SER A 48 22.22 -6.85 -4.50
C SER A 48 21.20 -6.47 -3.42
N SER A 49 20.86 -7.37 -2.50
CA SER A 49 19.98 -7.04 -1.37
C SER A 49 20.65 -6.03 -0.41
N SER A 50 21.94 -6.22 -0.14
CA SER A 50 22.74 -5.33 0.71
C SER A 50 22.92 -3.95 0.10
N ASP A 51 23.25 -3.89 -1.19
CA ASP A 51 23.37 -2.63 -1.94
C ASP A 51 22.04 -1.88 -1.99
N ASN A 52 20.94 -2.60 -2.23
CA ASN A 52 19.60 -2.01 -2.19
C ASN A 52 19.29 -1.39 -0.83
N LYS A 53 19.67 -2.04 0.28
CA LYS A 53 19.47 -1.48 1.63
C LYS A 53 20.26 -0.19 1.84
N ILE A 54 21.48 -0.10 1.31
CA ILE A 54 22.31 1.12 1.36
C ILE A 54 21.64 2.24 0.56
N VAL A 55 21.22 1.96 -0.68
CA VAL A 55 20.55 2.91 -1.55
C VAL A 55 19.26 3.43 -0.90
N ILE A 56 18.40 2.53 -0.42
CA ILE A 56 17.15 2.92 0.24
C ILE A 56 17.43 3.80 1.47
N ARG A 57 18.47 3.50 2.27
CA ARG A 57 18.86 4.32 3.41
C ARG A 57 19.31 5.72 2.98
N GLN A 58 20.07 5.84 1.90
CA GLN A 58 20.48 7.14 1.35
C GLN A 58 19.27 7.96 0.88
N MET A 59 18.32 7.33 0.19
CA MET A 59 17.10 7.98 -0.28
C MET A 59 16.22 8.47 0.88
N ILE A 60 16.06 7.65 1.92
CA ILE A 60 15.35 8.06 3.15
C ILE A 60 16.05 9.27 3.79
N ASN A 61 17.38 9.26 3.86
CA ASN A 61 18.14 10.37 4.43
C ASN A 61 18.03 11.67 3.63
N ALA A 62 17.83 11.58 2.31
CA ALA A 62 17.62 12.72 1.44
C ALA A 62 16.21 13.34 1.55
N LEU A 63 15.27 12.70 2.24
CA LEU A 63 13.94 13.28 2.47
C LEU A 63 14.04 14.60 3.26
N PRO A 64 13.32 15.65 2.85
CA PRO A 64 13.44 16.99 3.46
C PRO A 64 12.84 17.08 4.86
N SER A 65 11.90 16.21 5.22
CA SER A 65 11.24 16.23 6.53
C SER A 65 11.91 15.27 7.52
N SER A 66 12.38 15.78 8.66
CA SER A 66 12.92 14.97 9.76
C SER A 66 11.89 14.00 10.35
N THR A 67 10.64 14.47 10.55
CA THR A 67 9.52 13.64 11.01
C THR A 67 9.16 12.56 10.01
N GLY A 68 9.01 12.93 8.73
CA GLY A 68 8.69 11.97 7.67
C GLY A 68 9.78 10.92 7.48
N ARG A 69 11.06 11.33 7.54
CA ARG A 69 12.23 10.44 7.52
C ARG A 69 12.18 9.42 8.66
N THR A 70 11.91 9.89 9.88
CA THR A 70 11.81 9.03 11.06
C THR A 70 10.70 8.00 10.91
N ILE A 71 9.53 8.42 10.43
CA ILE A 71 8.38 7.52 10.20
C ILE A 71 8.73 6.44 9.18
N ILE A 72 9.25 6.82 8.01
CA ILE A 72 9.60 5.87 6.95
C ILE A 72 10.72 4.92 7.41
N TYR A 73 11.73 5.43 8.10
CA TYR A 73 12.82 4.61 8.64
C TYR A 73 12.30 3.56 9.64
N LYS A 74 11.45 3.96 10.60
CA LYS A 74 10.87 3.02 11.57
C LYS A 74 10.02 1.94 10.89
N ILE A 75 9.23 2.31 9.88
CA ILE A 75 8.34 1.35 9.20
C ILE A 75 9.12 0.37 8.32
N TYR A 76 10.10 0.83 7.54
CA TYR A 76 10.73 0.02 6.48
C TYR A 76 12.14 -0.47 6.81
N MET A 77 12.81 0.09 7.83
CA MET A 77 14.15 -0.36 8.25
C MET A 77 14.15 -1.05 9.62
N GLN A 78 13.09 -0.87 10.41
CA GLN A 78 12.95 -1.47 11.75
C GLN A 78 11.70 -2.36 11.87
N ASP A 79 11.01 -2.62 10.77
CA ASP A 79 9.81 -3.47 10.69
C ASP A 79 8.69 -3.11 11.69
N LYS A 80 8.58 -1.83 12.07
CA LYS A 80 7.54 -1.35 12.98
C LYS A 80 6.23 -1.12 12.24
N THR A 81 5.13 -1.48 12.89
CA THR A 81 3.78 -1.14 12.42
C THR A 81 3.50 0.36 12.59
N GLU A 82 2.57 0.88 11.78
CA GLU A 82 2.12 2.28 11.91
C GLU A 82 1.57 2.59 13.31
N ARG A 83 1.00 1.59 13.98
CA ARG A 83 0.46 1.73 15.34
C ARG A 83 1.58 1.89 16.36
N GLU A 84 2.64 1.10 16.28
CA GLU A 84 3.81 1.23 17.16
C GLU A 84 4.51 2.57 16.93
N VAL A 85 4.69 2.97 15.67
CA VAL A 85 5.27 4.28 15.34
C VAL A 85 4.40 5.43 15.84
N ALA A 86 3.07 5.30 15.77
CA ALA A 86 2.14 6.30 16.29
C ALA A 86 2.28 6.46 17.81
N LEU A 87 2.40 5.34 18.54
CA LEU A 87 2.65 5.37 19.99
C LEU A 87 4.00 6.01 20.32
N GLU A 88 5.07 5.64 19.62
CA GLU A 88 6.41 6.18 19.88
C GLU A 88 6.56 7.67 19.56
N LEU A 89 5.76 8.19 18.62
CA LEU A 89 5.80 9.59 18.21
C LEU A 89 4.70 10.45 18.82
N ASN A 90 3.85 9.88 19.71
CA ASN A 90 2.66 10.54 20.25
C ASN A 90 1.76 11.13 19.14
N MET A 91 1.55 10.35 18.07
CA MET A 91 0.73 10.74 16.92
C MET A 91 -0.47 9.80 16.77
N SER A 92 -1.49 10.21 16.03
CA SER A 92 -2.53 9.27 15.60
C SER A 92 -1.99 8.35 14.51
N GLN A 93 -2.48 7.11 14.45
CA GLN A 93 -2.16 6.18 13.37
C GLN A 93 -2.50 6.78 11.98
N GLN A 94 -3.58 7.55 11.89
CA GLN A 94 -3.94 8.27 10.67
C GLN A 94 -2.91 9.34 10.30
N GLY A 95 -2.35 10.04 11.28
CA GLY A 95 -1.26 11.00 11.08
C GLY A 95 0.00 10.32 10.55
N VAL A 96 0.37 9.16 11.11
CA VAL A 96 1.48 8.34 10.62
C VAL A 96 1.24 7.88 9.19
N ASN A 97 0.04 7.38 8.87
CA ASN A 97 -0.31 6.96 7.51
C ASN A 97 -0.25 8.14 6.51
N LYS A 98 -0.72 9.33 6.91
CA LYS A 98 -0.64 10.55 6.07
C LYS A 98 0.82 10.90 5.75
N TRP A 99 1.69 10.87 6.75
CA TRP A 99 3.13 11.07 6.57
C TRP A 99 3.77 10.00 5.69
N LYS A 100 3.46 8.72 5.95
CA LYS A 100 3.94 7.59 5.14
C LYS A 100 3.61 7.79 3.66
N ARG A 101 2.35 8.10 3.35
CA ARG A 101 1.91 8.36 1.96
C ARG A 101 2.62 9.56 1.34
N LYS A 102 2.75 10.67 2.08
CA LYS A 102 3.45 11.88 1.60
C LYS A 102 4.92 11.59 1.29
N MET A 103 5.61 10.84 2.14
CA MET A 103 7.03 10.52 1.92
C MET A 103 7.26 9.53 0.80
N ILE A 104 6.38 8.53 0.62
CA ILE A 104 6.45 7.63 -0.54
C ILE A 104 6.28 8.40 -1.86
N GLN A 105 5.36 9.37 -1.90
CA GLN A 105 5.19 10.24 -3.07
C GLN A 105 6.46 11.07 -3.34
N GLU A 106 7.08 11.59 -2.28
CA GLU A 106 8.33 12.35 -2.39
C GLU A 106 9.47 11.48 -2.95
N LEU A 107 9.66 10.28 -2.40
CA LEU A 107 10.64 9.31 -2.90
C LEU A 107 10.39 8.96 -4.37
N SER A 108 9.12 8.74 -4.76
CA SER A 108 8.75 8.47 -6.15
C SER A 108 9.11 9.64 -7.07
N ARG A 109 8.90 10.88 -6.62
CA ARG A 109 9.26 12.08 -7.39
C ARG A 109 10.77 12.19 -7.58
N MET A 110 11.54 11.91 -6.53
CA MET A 110 13.00 11.90 -6.57
C MET A 110 13.56 10.83 -7.52
N MET A 111 12.85 9.72 -7.73
CA MET A 111 13.25 8.67 -8.68
C MET A 111 12.86 8.95 -10.13
N SER A 112 11.85 9.79 -10.34
CA SER A 112 11.35 10.14 -11.69
C SER A 112 11.99 11.41 -12.26
N SER A 113 12.84 12.08 -11.47
CA SER A 113 13.61 13.26 -11.88
C SER A 113 15.04 12.86 -12.17
#